data_AF-A0AAD7VYS1-F1
#
_entry.id   AF-A0AAD7VYS1-F1
#
_cell.length_a   1.000
_cell.length_b   1.000
_cell.length_c   1.000
_cell.angle_alpha   90.00
_cell.angle_beta   90.00
_cell.angle_gamma   90.00
#
_symmetry.space_group_name_H-M   'P 1'
#
loop_
_entity.id
_entity.type
_entity.pdbx_description
1 polymer ?
#
loop_
_entity_poly.entity_id
_entity_poly.type
_entity_poly.pdbx_seq_one_letter_code
_entity_poly.pdbx_strand_id
1 'polypeptide(L)'
;MWGEGARAGEGGVDYSARALEGVVGDFGLTDAFRTVHPGDAGYTWRNSRGFASRLDYIFVGGGICGMKCVLLPSWASDHDMLQVSLPTDGPKWGSGFWRLNTLLLEAEAFKAVFTSFYRSVRAMRPMYASVVEWWEAAKCRLAKFCRRFAAAARRRDRAGVAKVSADLSYLHGCFNRGEHVDWALYEG
;
A
#
# COMPACT_ATOMS: atom_id res chain seq x y z
N MET A 1 29.78 5.27 16.15
CA MET A 1 30.08 4.73 17.49
C MET A 1 29.19 3.51 17.65
N TRP A 2 29.72 2.31 17.38
CA TRP A 2 28.99 1.05 17.45
C TRP A 2 29.03 0.54 18.88
N GLY A 3 27.85 0.35 19.50
CA GLY A 3 27.71 -0.12 20.87
C GLY A 3 28.08 -1.59 21.00
N GLU A 4 28.96 -1.87 21.94
CA GLU A 4 29.46 -3.20 22.29
C GLU A 4 28.37 -4.06 22.95
N GLY A 5 28.32 -5.32 22.52
CA GLY A 5 27.41 -6.31 23.07
C GLY A 5 27.37 -7.62 22.29
N ALA A 6 28.50 -8.10 21.76
CA ALA A 6 28.58 -9.42 21.14
C ALA A 6 29.76 -10.20 21.72
N ARG A 7 29.44 -11.30 22.42
CA ARG A 7 30.44 -12.31 22.80
C ARG A 7 31.12 -12.82 21.53
N ALA A 8 32.44 -12.84 21.55
CA ALA A 8 33.29 -13.35 20.48
C ALA A 8 32.99 -14.84 20.22
N GLY A 9 32.17 -15.10 19.21
CA GLY A 9 32.13 -16.36 18.48
C GLY A 9 32.85 -16.13 17.15
N GLU A 10 33.80 -17.01 16.83
CA GLU A 10 34.65 -17.07 15.64
C GLU A 10 34.08 -16.35 14.41
N GLY A 11 34.67 -15.18 14.10
CA GLY A 11 34.25 -14.30 13.03
C GLY A 11 34.56 -14.85 11.64
N GLY A 12 33.65 -15.66 11.10
CA GLY A 12 33.56 -15.87 9.66
C GLY A 12 33.27 -14.53 8.98
N VAL A 13 34.03 -14.21 7.93
CA VAL A 13 33.79 -13.02 7.11
C VAL A 13 32.38 -13.13 6.50
N ASP A 14 31.50 -12.19 6.81
CA ASP A 14 30.19 -12.11 6.15
C ASP A 14 30.37 -11.61 4.72
N TYR A 15 30.46 -12.57 3.79
CA TYR A 15 30.60 -12.31 2.37
C TYR A 15 29.42 -11.53 1.80
N SER A 16 28.21 -11.70 2.36
CA SER A 16 27.00 -11.07 1.86
C SER A 16 26.99 -9.58 2.19
N ALA A 17 27.35 -9.23 3.43
CA ALA A 17 27.50 -7.84 3.85
C ALA A 17 28.57 -7.12 3.03
N ARG A 18 29.74 -7.75 2.82
CA ARG A 18 30.81 -7.17 1.98
C ARG A 18 30.40 -6.98 0.52
N ALA A 19 29.70 -7.96 -0.06
CA ALA A 19 29.20 -7.84 -1.41
C ALA A 19 28.19 -6.69 -1.54
N LEU A 20 27.31 -6.54 -0.56
CA LEU A 20 26.33 -5.45 -0.51
C LEU A 20 27.02 -4.09 -0.36
N GLU A 21 28.01 -3.97 0.52
CA GLU A 21 28.83 -2.76 0.66
C GLU A 21 29.51 -2.38 -0.65
N GLY A 22 30.05 -3.36 -1.38
CA GLY A 22 30.64 -3.16 -2.71
C GLY A 22 29.64 -2.59 -3.70
N VAL A 23 28.46 -3.23 -3.84
CA VAL A 23 27.40 -2.74 -4.75
C VAL A 23 26.93 -1.34 -4.36
N VAL A 24 26.69 -1.08 -3.07
CA VAL A 24 26.24 0.23 -2.60
C VAL A 24 27.29 1.31 -2.88
N GLY A 25 28.57 1.01 -2.63
CA GLY A 25 29.69 1.92 -2.88
C GLY A 25 29.90 2.20 -4.37
N ASP A 26 29.98 1.15 -5.20
CA ASP A 26 30.28 1.23 -6.63
C ASP A 26 29.24 2.06 -7.40
N PHE A 27 27.99 2.01 -6.97
CA PHE A 27 26.88 2.76 -7.60
C PHE A 27 26.52 4.06 -6.87
N GLY A 28 27.29 4.46 -5.84
CA GLY A 28 27.03 5.69 -5.08
C GLY A 28 25.63 5.74 -4.45
N LEU A 29 25.15 4.58 -4.00
CA LEU A 29 23.84 4.45 -3.39
C LEU A 29 23.88 4.81 -1.91
N THR A 30 22.76 5.30 -1.40
CA THR A 30 22.56 5.51 0.03
C THR A 30 21.35 4.74 0.52
N ASP A 31 21.42 4.31 1.76
CA ASP A 31 20.31 3.68 2.44
C ASP A 31 19.23 4.72 2.77
N ALA A 32 18.04 4.54 2.17
CA ALA A 32 16.97 5.51 2.31
C ALA A 32 16.47 5.64 3.75
N PHE A 33 16.34 4.53 4.48
CA PHE A 33 15.89 4.56 5.86
C PHE A 33 16.92 5.26 6.74
N ARG A 34 18.21 4.89 6.62
CA ARG A 34 19.26 5.49 7.44
C ARG A 34 19.48 6.97 7.16
N THR A 35 19.26 7.39 5.92
CA THR A 35 19.34 8.81 5.53
C THR A 35 18.27 9.65 6.24
N VAL A 36 17.05 9.11 6.39
CA VAL A 36 15.93 9.81 7.03
C VAL A 36 15.97 9.66 8.56
N HIS A 37 16.38 8.50 9.07
CA HIS A 37 16.35 8.13 10.49
C HIS A 37 17.75 7.68 10.97
N PRO A 38 18.72 8.60 11.12
CA PRO A 38 20.11 8.23 11.40
C PRO A 38 20.34 7.53 12.76
N GLY A 39 19.48 7.81 13.74
CA GLY A 39 19.53 7.24 15.09
C GLY A 39 18.61 6.05 15.34
N ASP A 40 17.80 5.66 14.36
CA ASP A 40 16.87 4.53 14.51
C ASP A 40 17.55 3.23 14.05
N ALA A 41 17.39 2.16 14.83
CA ALA A 41 17.86 0.83 14.48
C ALA A 41 17.14 0.28 13.23
N GLY A 42 15.88 0.68 13.02
CA GLY A 42 15.12 0.37 11.81
C GLY A 42 14.84 -1.11 11.63
N TYR A 43 14.55 -1.84 12.71
CA TYR A 43 14.25 -3.26 12.62
C TYR A 43 13.04 -3.50 11.72
N THR A 44 13.24 -4.35 10.72
CA THR A 44 12.20 -4.74 9.77
C THR A 44 11.75 -6.18 9.98
N TRP A 45 12.43 -6.94 10.83
CA TRP A 45 12.09 -8.33 11.13
C TRP A 45 12.20 -8.59 12.63
N ARG A 46 11.29 -9.41 13.16
CA ARG A 46 11.29 -9.84 14.57
C ARG A 46 10.87 -11.31 14.68
N ASN A 47 11.35 -12.02 15.70
CA ASN A 47 10.89 -13.37 16.01
C ASN A 47 10.24 -13.47 17.40
N SER A 48 9.59 -14.61 17.65
CA SER A 48 8.91 -14.91 18.92
C SER A 48 9.82 -15.01 20.13
N ARG A 49 11.14 -15.07 19.95
CA ARG A 49 12.14 -15.12 21.02
C ARG A 49 12.66 -13.73 21.41
N GLY A 50 12.11 -12.67 20.83
CA GLY A 50 12.48 -11.29 21.14
C GLY A 50 13.73 -10.79 20.39
N PHE A 51 14.21 -11.54 19.40
CA PHE A 51 15.26 -11.04 18.51
C PHE A 51 14.65 -10.16 17.42
N ALA A 52 15.37 -9.10 17.08
CA ALA A 52 15.02 -8.18 16.01
C ALA A 52 16.23 -7.94 15.11
N SER A 53 15.99 -7.75 13.82
CA SER A 53 17.03 -7.44 12.85
C SER A 53 16.47 -6.55 11.75
N ARG A 54 17.35 -5.81 11.11
CA ARG A 54 17.02 -5.04 9.92
C ARG A 54 17.47 -5.83 8.71
N LEU A 55 16.51 -6.36 7.97
CA LEU A 55 16.75 -7.24 6.82
C LEU A 55 16.29 -6.62 5.50
N ASP A 56 15.45 -5.60 5.57
CA ASP A 56 14.85 -4.95 4.40
C ASP A 56 15.47 -3.57 4.17
N TYR A 57 15.94 -3.35 2.95
CA TYR A 57 16.66 -2.14 2.55
C TYR A 57 16.08 -1.59 1.25
N ILE A 58 15.98 -0.26 1.17
CA ILE A 58 15.74 0.44 -0.09
C ILE A 58 16.93 1.37 -0.28
N PHE A 59 17.76 1.06 -1.27
CA PHE A 59 18.90 1.89 -1.66
C PHE A 59 18.48 2.86 -2.77
N VAL A 60 18.86 4.12 -2.61
CA VAL A 60 18.54 5.19 -3.56
C VAL A 60 19.82 5.86 -4.04
N GLY A 61 19.78 6.52 -5.20
CA GLY A 61 20.92 7.31 -5.66
C GLY A 61 21.25 8.44 -4.69
N GLY A 62 22.53 8.70 -4.47
CA GLY A 62 22.98 9.82 -3.65
C GLY A 62 22.43 11.17 -4.14
N GLY A 63 22.10 12.06 -3.20
CA GLY A 63 21.66 13.43 -3.50
C GLY A 63 20.15 13.64 -3.62
N ILE A 64 19.32 12.60 -3.41
CA ILE A 64 17.86 12.78 -3.32
C ILE A 64 17.50 13.42 -1.97
N CYS A 65 17.19 14.71 -1.98
CA CYS A 65 16.71 15.45 -0.81
C CYS A 65 15.19 15.34 -0.68
N GLY A 66 14.66 15.49 0.54
CA GLY A 66 13.21 15.59 0.81
C GLY A 66 12.44 14.26 0.78
N MET A 67 13.14 13.13 0.73
CA MET A 67 12.56 11.80 0.84
C MET A 67 11.90 11.60 2.21
N LYS A 68 10.78 10.86 2.22
CA LYS A 68 10.16 10.36 3.44
C LYS A 68 10.34 8.85 3.53
N CYS A 69 10.56 8.34 4.72
CA CYS A 69 10.71 6.92 4.96
C CYS A 69 9.94 6.53 6.21
N VAL A 70 9.17 5.44 6.16
CA VAL A 70 8.40 4.92 7.30
C VAL A 70 8.47 3.39 7.33
N LEU A 71 8.52 2.83 8.54
CA LEU A 71 8.30 1.41 8.79
C LEU A 71 6.86 1.22 9.24
N LEU A 72 6.14 0.32 8.58
CA LEU A 72 4.75 0.03 8.86
C LEU A 72 4.61 -1.45 9.22
N PRO A 73 3.96 -1.80 10.33
CA PRO A 73 3.78 -3.21 10.69
C PRO A 73 2.96 -3.95 9.62
N SER A 74 3.31 -5.22 9.39
CA SER A 74 2.53 -6.12 8.55
C SER A 74 1.80 -7.14 9.39
N TRP A 75 0.51 -7.35 9.13
CA TRP A 75 -0.29 -8.34 9.86
C TRP A 75 -0.09 -9.77 9.34
N ALA A 76 0.40 -9.92 8.11
CA ALA A 76 0.51 -11.22 7.42
C ALA A 76 1.96 -11.73 7.36
N SER A 77 2.90 -11.08 8.05
CA SER A 77 4.32 -11.38 7.98
C SER A 77 5.02 -11.01 9.29
N ASP A 78 6.12 -11.70 9.58
CA ASP A 78 7.11 -11.35 10.59
C ASP A 78 8.02 -10.17 10.19
N HIS A 79 7.77 -9.57 9.03
CA HIS A 79 8.42 -8.36 8.55
C HIS A 79 7.53 -7.11 8.64
N ASP A 80 8.12 -5.99 9.05
CA ASP A 80 7.57 -4.65 8.83
C ASP A 80 7.82 -4.21 7.38
N MET A 81 6.85 -3.55 6.79
CA MET A 81 6.96 -2.94 5.48
C MET A 81 7.82 -1.67 5.55
N LEU A 82 8.93 -1.67 4.80
CA LEU A 82 9.73 -0.46 4.54
C LEU A 82 9.14 0.32 3.36
N GLN A 83 8.61 1.52 3.64
CA GLN A 83 8.05 2.40 2.62
C GLN A 83 8.89 3.67 2.47
N VAL A 84 9.33 3.93 1.23
CA VAL A 84 10.09 5.14 0.85
C VAL A 84 9.27 5.96 -0.15
N SER A 85 9.08 7.23 0.15
CA SER A 85 8.43 8.20 -0.74
C SER A 85 9.45 9.21 -1.25
N LEU A 86 9.66 9.22 -2.56
CA LEU A 86 10.56 10.15 -3.24
C LEU A 86 9.80 11.43 -3.62
N PRO A 87 10.39 12.62 -3.45
CA PRO A 87 9.80 13.88 -3.89
C PRO A 87 10.04 14.02 -5.39
N THR A 88 9.20 13.37 -6.17
CA THR A 88 9.19 13.49 -7.62
C THR A 88 7.81 13.97 -8.06
N ASP A 89 7.77 14.80 -9.12
CA ASP A 89 6.52 15.10 -9.83
C ASP A 89 5.94 13.85 -10.52
N GLY A 90 6.68 12.75 -10.49
CA GLY A 90 6.33 11.46 -11.06
C GLY A 90 6.21 11.52 -12.58
N PRO A 91 6.26 10.38 -13.27
CA PRO A 91 5.76 10.35 -14.63
C PRO A 91 4.25 10.67 -14.57
N LYS A 92 3.81 11.67 -15.33
CA LYS A 92 2.38 11.96 -15.52
C LYS A 92 1.74 10.89 -16.39
N TRP A 93 1.53 9.70 -15.83
CA TRP A 93 0.72 8.69 -16.48
C TRP A 93 -0.72 9.20 -16.57
N GLY A 94 -1.27 9.21 -17.79
CA GLY A 94 -2.72 9.36 -17.95
C GLY A 94 -3.46 8.26 -17.18
N SER A 95 -4.77 8.40 -17.00
CA SER A 95 -5.61 7.47 -16.22
C SER A 95 -5.68 6.02 -16.77
N GLY A 96 -4.90 5.69 -17.81
CA GLY A 96 -4.95 4.45 -18.55
C GLY A 96 -6.30 4.27 -19.26
N PHE A 97 -6.45 3.16 -19.99
CA PHE A 97 -7.76 2.76 -20.47
C PHE A 97 -8.55 2.17 -19.31
N TRP A 98 -9.75 2.70 -19.07
CA TRP A 98 -10.64 2.09 -18.11
C TRP A 98 -11.14 0.73 -18.64
N ARG A 99 -10.94 -0.32 -17.85
CA ARG A 99 -11.49 -1.65 -18.07
C ARG A 99 -12.49 -1.99 -16.96
N LEU A 100 -13.61 -2.58 -17.35
CA LEU A 100 -14.60 -3.08 -16.40
C LEU A 100 -14.01 -4.26 -15.63
N ASN A 101 -13.97 -4.18 -14.30
CA ASN A 101 -13.70 -5.35 -13.47
C ASN A 101 -14.91 -6.28 -13.54
N THR A 102 -14.78 -7.41 -14.20
CA THR A 102 -15.87 -8.36 -14.43
C THR A 102 -16.36 -9.02 -13.15
N LEU A 103 -15.53 -9.12 -12.11
CA LEU A 103 -15.93 -9.61 -10.79
C LEU A 103 -17.03 -8.75 -10.15
N LEU A 104 -17.12 -7.46 -10.50
CA LEU A 104 -18.20 -6.61 -10.02
C LEU A 104 -19.57 -7.05 -10.55
N LEU A 105 -19.62 -7.73 -11.70
CA LEU A 105 -20.86 -8.22 -12.30
C LEU A 105 -21.46 -9.39 -11.51
N GLU A 106 -20.62 -10.10 -10.75
CA GLU A 106 -21.02 -11.24 -9.93
C GLU A 106 -21.66 -10.79 -8.60
N ALA A 107 -21.33 -9.59 -8.12
CA ALA A 107 -21.84 -9.06 -6.87
C ALA A 107 -23.36 -8.79 -6.92
N GLU A 108 -24.11 -9.36 -5.96
CA GLU A 108 -25.57 -9.15 -5.87
C GLU A 108 -25.96 -7.68 -5.74
N ALA A 109 -25.17 -6.90 -4.98
CA ALA A 109 -25.37 -5.46 -4.87
C ALA A 109 -25.24 -4.74 -6.22
N PHE A 110 -24.35 -5.21 -7.12
CA PHE A 110 -24.25 -4.66 -8.47
C PHE A 110 -25.49 -5.04 -9.27
N LYS A 111 -25.86 -6.32 -9.30
CA LYS A 111 -27.01 -6.83 -10.08
C LYS A 111 -28.31 -6.09 -9.69
N ALA A 112 -28.57 -5.90 -8.41
CA ALA A 112 -29.75 -5.22 -7.90
C ALA A 112 -29.82 -3.77 -8.40
N VAL A 113 -28.74 -2.99 -8.21
CA VAL A 113 -28.70 -1.58 -8.58
C VAL A 113 -28.67 -1.40 -10.10
N PHE A 114 -27.89 -2.23 -10.81
CA PHE A 114 -27.79 -2.20 -12.27
C PHE A 114 -29.13 -2.52 -12.93
N THR A 115 -29.89 -3.49 -12.41
CA THR A 115 -31.20 -3.84 -12.97
C THR A 115 -32.16 -2.66 -12.94
N SER A 116 -32.24 -1.95 -11.81
CA SER A 116 -33.06 -0.74 -11.68
C SER A 116 -32.59 0.35 -12.65
N PHE A 117 -31.29 0.63 -12.66
CA PHE A 117 -30.69 1.63 -13.54
C PHE A 117 -30.93 1.32 -15.03
N TYR A 118 -30.75 0.06 -15.44
CA TYR A 118 -30.94 -0.37 -16.82
C TYR A 118 -32.40 -0.26 -17.25
N ARG A 119 -33.36 -0.54 -16.36
CA ARG A 119 -34.78 -0.30 -16.63
C ARG A 119 -35.05 1.18 -16.95
N SER A 120 -34.43 2.10 -16.20
CA SER A 120 -34.53 3.54 -16.49
C SER A 120 -33.88 3.91 -17.83
N VAL A 121 -32.72 3.32 -18.16
CA VAL A 121 -32.07 3.53 -19.48
C VAL A 121 -32.95 3.03 -20.63
N ARG A 122 -33.59 1.89 -20.45
CA ARG A 122 -34.49 1.29 -21.44
C ARG A 122 -35.78 2.10 -21.60
N ALA A 123 -36.33 2.64 -20.51
CA ALA A 123 -37.53 3.48 -20.53
C ALA A 123 -37.34 4.79 -21.32
N MET A 124 -36.11 5.27 -21.48
CA MET A 124 -35.80 6.45 -22.30
C MET A 124 -35.80 6.16 -23.81
N ARG A 125 -35.92 4.91 -24.27
CA ARG A 125 -35.86 4.57 -25.70
C ARG A 125 -36.81 5.39 -26.59
N PRO A 126 -38.08 5.67 -26.21
CA PRO A 126 -38.98 6.48 -27.03
C PRO A 126 -38.56 7.94 -27.22
N MET A 127 -37.56 8.42 -26.47
CA MET A 127 -37.09 9.81 -26.53
C MET A 127 -36.05 10.06 -27.63
N TYR A 128 -35.66 9.04 -28.40
CA TYR A 128 -34.63 9.12 -29.43
C TYR A 128 -35.24 8.81 -30.80
N ALA A 129 -34.68 9.40 -31.86
CA ALA A 129 -35.20 9.24 -33.22
C ALA A 129 -34.97 7.83 -33.77
N SER A 130 -33.95 7.11 -33.27
CA SER A 130 -33.66 5.74 -33.67
C SER A 130 -33.13 4.87 -32.53
N VAL A 131 -33.19 3.55 -32.73
CA VAL A 131 -32.57 2.56 -31.81
C VAL A 131 -31.06 2.75 -31.74
N VAL A 132 -30.41 3.11 -32.85
CA VAL A 132 -28.95 3.32 -32.90
C VAL A 132 -28.57 4.51 -32.03
N GLU A 133 -29.27 5.64 -32.17
CA GLU A 133 -29.04 6.84 -31.39
C GLU A 133 -29.24 6.58 -29.89
N TRP A 134 -30.35 5.91 -29.52
CA TRP A 134 -30.58 5.48 -28.15
C TRP A 134 -29.45 4.60 -27.63
N TRP A 135 -28.95 3.65 -28.44
CA TRP A 135 -27.91 2.72 -28.02
C TRP A 135 -26.57 3.41 -27.76
N GLU A 136 -26.17 4.38 -28.58
CA GLU A 136 -24.97 5.19 -28.33
C GLU A 136 -25.08 5.96 -27.00
N ALA A 137 -26.23 6.58 -26.74
CA ALA A 137 -26.50 7.25 -25.47
C ALA A 137 -26.51 6.27 -24.29
N ALA A 138 -27.11 5.08 -24.46
CA ALA A 138 -27.18 4.04 -23.45
C ALA A 138 -25.78 3.53 -23.07
N LYS A 139 -24.90 3.22 -24.04
CA LYS A 139 -23.51 2.81 -23.78
C LYS A 139 -22.76 3.83 -22.92
N CYS A 140 -22.88 5.12 -23.25
CA CYS A 140 -22.29 6.20 -22.47
C CYS A 140 -22.78 6.21 -21.01
N ARG A 141 -24.09 6.03 -20.79
CA ARG A 141 -24.71 5.98 -19.46
C ARG A 141 -24.27 4.74 -18.68
N LEU A 142 -24.28 3.56 -19.32
CA LEU A 142 -23.81 2.30 -18.73
C LEU A 142 -22.34 2.38 -18.31
N ALA A 143 -21.48 2.91 -19.17
CA ALA A 143 -20.07 3.09 -18.85
C ALA A 143 -19.85 4.04 -17.66
N LYS A 144 -20.59 5.16 -17.59
CA LYS A 144 -20.56 6.07 -16.43
C LYS A 144 -21.05 5.37 -15.15
N PHE A 145 -22.12 4.59 -15.24
CA PHE A 145 -22.63 3.80 -14.12
C PHE A 145 -21.58 2.83 -13.59
N CYS A 146 -21.01 1.98 -14.46
CA CYS A 146 -20.02 0.99 -14.07
C CYS A 146 -18.77 1.64 -13.45
N ARG A 147 -18.30 2.76 -14.02
CA ARG A 147 -17.19 3.53 -13.45
C ARG A 147 -17.50 4.04 -12.05
N ARG A 148 -18.70 4.61 -11.84
CA ARG A 148 -19.13 5.13 -10.53
C ARG A 148 -19.26 4.02 -9.49
N PHE A 149 -19.86 2.89 -9.86
CA PHE A 149 -20.00 1.74 -8.98
C PHE A 149 -18.62 1.19 -8.59
N ALA A 150 -17.74 0.96 -9.58
CA ALA A 150 -16.38 0.47 -9.33
C ALA A 150 -15.57 1.42 -8.43
N ALA A 151 -15.68 2.73 -8.64
CA ALA A 151 -15.04 3.71 -7.78
C ALA A 151 -15.57 3.68 -6.34
N ALA A 152 -16.89 3.51 -6.17
CA ALA A 152 -17.50 3.38 -4.85
C ALA A 152 -17.09 2.08 -4.13
N ALA A 153 -17.08 0.95 -4.83
CA ALA A 153 -16.60 -0.33 -4.30
C ALA A 153 -15.15 -0.23 -3.85
N ARG A 154 -14.25 0.27 -4.71
CA ARG A 154 -12.83 0.48 -4.37
C ARG A 154 -12.62 1.39 -3.16
N ARG A 155 -13.45 2.42 -2.99
CA ARG A 155 -13.38 3.30 -1.81
C ARG A 155 -13.77 2.56 -0.54
N ARG A 156 -14.79 1.70 -0.58
CA ARG A 156 -15.19 0.88 0.57
C ARG A 156 -14.09 -0.12 0.94
N ASP A 157 -13.52 -0.80 -0.05
CA ASP A 157 -12.42 -1.75 0.16
C ASP A 157 -11.21 -1.05 0.79
N ARG A 158 -10.82 0.11 0.24
CA ARG A 158 -9.73 0.93 0.78
C ARG A 158 -10.01 1.45 2.18
N ALA A 159 -11.25 1.86 2.48
CA ALA A 159 -11.60 2.31 3.82
C ALA A 159 -11.48 1.18 4.86
N GLY A 160 -11.90 -0.04 4.49
CA GLY A 160 -11.70 -1.23 5.32
C GLY A 160 -10.22 -1.52 5.59
N VAL A 161 -9.39 -1.51 4.54
CA VAL A 161 -7.94 -1.73 4.67
C VAL A 161 -7.27 -0.61 5.48
N ALA A 162 -7.66 0.65 5.27
CA ALA A 162 -7.08 1.78 5.98
C ALA A 162 -7.38 1.73 7.49
N LYS A 163 -8.60 1.32 7.87
CA LYS A 163 -8.96 1.13 9.28
C LYS A 163 -8.07 0.07 9.93
N VAL A 164 -8.01 -1.12 9.33
CA VAL A 164 -7.18 -2.23 9.84
C VAL A 164 -5.70 -1.84 9.92
N SER A 165 -5.19 -1.12 8.91
CA SER A 165 -3.80 -0.65 8.89
C SER A 165 -3.52 0.39 9.99
N ALA A 166 -4.47 1.27 10.29
CA ALA A 166 -4.34 2.26 11.36
C ALA A 166 -4.36 1.60 12.73
N ASP A 167 -5.29 0.67 12.94
CA ASP A 167 -5.42 -0.11 14.17
C ASP A 167 -4.13 -0.92 14.44
N LEU A 168 -3.61 -1.60 13.41
CA LEU A 168 -2.35 -2.33 13.51
C LEU A 168 -1.16 -1.42 13.84
N SER A 169 -1.10 -0.23 13.23
CA SER A 169 -0.04 0.76 13.51
C SER A 169 -0.10 1.25 14.96
N TYR A 170 -1.31 1.49 15.49
CA TYR A 170 -1.52 1.86 16.88
C TYR A 170 -1.07 0.75 17.83
N LEU A 171 -1.56 -0.48 17.63
CA LEU A 171 -1.21 -1.63 18.46
C LEU A 171 0.29 -1.90 18.45
N HIS A 172 0.93 -1.83 17.28
CA HIS A 172 2.38 -1.97 17.16
C HIS A 172 3.13 -0.86 17.93
N GLY A 173 2.62 0.37 17.90
CA GLY A 173 3.16 1.48 18.68
C GLY A 173 3.07 1.23 20.19
N CYS A 174 1.91 0.81 20.69
CA CYS A 174 1.71 0.49 22.10
C CYS A 174 2.63 -0.65 22.55
N PHE A 175 2.72 -1.72 21.76
CA PHE A 175 3.62 -2.84 22.01
C PHE A 175 5.08 -2.39 22.14
N ASN A 176 5.56 -1.59 21.18
CA ASN A 176 6.95 -1.14 21.16
C ASN A 176 7.30 -0.18 22.31
N ARG A 177 6.32 0.57 22.83
CA ARG A 177 6.51 1.49 23.96
C ARG A 177 6.18 0.89 25.33
N GLY A 178 5.70 -0.36 25.37
CA GLY A 178 5.23 -0.99 26.61
C GLY A 178 3.98 -0.32 27.20
N GLU A 179 3.19 0.37 26.37
CA GLU A 179 1.98 1.08 26.77
C GLU A 179 0.78 0.13 26.84
N HIS A 180 -0.18 0.43 27.72
CA HIS A 180 -1.44 -0.30 27.79
C HIS A 180 -2.30 -0.01 26.55
N VAL A 181 -2.89 -1.05 25.97
CA VAL A 181 -3.82 -0.93 24.84
C VAL A 181 -5.21 -0.60 25.37
N ASP A 182 -5.82 0.47 24.85
CA ASP A 182 -7.24 0.75 25.14
C ASP A 182 -8.13 -0.17 24.29
N TRP A 183 -8.56 -1.28 24.89
CA TRP A 183 -9.42 -2.26 24.22
C TRP A 183 -10.85 -1.76 24.00
N ALA A 184 -11.29 -0.71 24.71
CA ALA A 184 -12.62 -0.14 24.54
C ALA A 184 -12.84 0.45 23.13
N LEU A 185 -11.76 0.74 22.39
CA LEU A 185 -11.80 1.20 20.99
C LEU A 185 -12.26 0.11 20.00
N TYR A 186 -12.30 -1.16 20.41
CA TYR A 186 -12.56 -2.32 19.55
C TYR A 186 -13.85 -3.09 19.90
N GLU A 187 -14.54 -2.72 20.98
CA GLU A 187 -15.83 -3.29 21.35
C GLU A 187 -16.97 -2.51 20.67
N GLY A 188 -17.29 -2.88 19.42
CA GLY A 188 -18.40 -2.31 18.65
C GLY A 188 -18.91 -3.23 17.56
#